data_AF-A0A7R9W316-F1
#
_entry.id   AF-A0A7R9W316-F1
#
_cell.length_a   1.000
_cell.length_b   1.000
_cell.length_c   1.000
_cell.angle_alpha   90.00
_cell.angle_beta   90.00
_cell.angle_gamma   90.00
#
_symmetry.space_group_name_H-M   'P 1'
#
loop_
_entity.id
_entity.type
_entity.pdbx_description
1 polymer ?
#
loop_
_entity_poly.entity_id
_entity_poly.type
_entity_poly.pdbx_seq_one_letter_code
_entity_poly.pdbx_strand_id
1 'polypeptide(L)'
;VGPEHAARVIGKEACSGLAVGTVLGILVSSIANQVMGVSAHVSAVVLLTVPLVSVLAATLASALPFLCVALGLDPTVIAAPAMTSFVDVTGLLSYFLIAQTVFKAFGLEL
;
A
#
# COMPACT_ATOMS: atom_id res chain seq x y z
N VAL A 1 -10.14 -6.61 22.55
CA VAL A 1 -10.52 -5.33 21.91
C VAL A 1 -11.89 -5.54 21.30
N GLY A 2 -12.92 -4.89 21.84
CA GLY A 2 -14.28 -5.04 21.30
C GLY A 2 -14.39 -4.50 19.87
N PRO A 3 -15.33 -5.01 19.04
CA PRO A 3 -15.51 -4.59 17.65
C PRO A 3 -15.81 -3.08 17.51
N GLU A 4 -16.31 -2.45 18.56
CA GLU A 4 -16.58 -1.00 18.65
C GLU A 4 -15.32 -0.11 18.46
N HIS A 5 -14.12 -0.63 18.73
CA HIS A 5 -12.87 0.11 18.60
C HIS A 5 -12.15 -0.13 17.26
N ALA A 6 -12.62 -1.10 16.45
CA ALA A 6 -11.92 -1.52 15.23
C ALA A 6 -11.81 -0.37 14.22
N ALA A 7 -12.91 0.36 13.96
CA ALA A 7 -12.92 1.47 13.01
C ALA A 7 -11.95 2.61 13.42
N ARG A 8 -11.88 2.93 14.72
CA ARG A 8 -10.97 3.94 15.25
C ARG A 8 -9.51 3.52 15.11
N VAL A 9 -9.20 2.25 15.38
CA VAL A 9 -7.85 1.70 15.22
C VAL A 9 -7.45 1.70 13.75
N ILE A 10 -8.29 1.17 12.86
CA ILE A 10 -8.03 1.12 11.42
C ILE A 10 -7.78 2.52 10.86
N GLY A 11 -8.59 3.52 11.23
CA GLY A 11 -8.38 4.90 10.78
C GLY A 11 -7.07 5.51 11.26
N LYS A 12 -6.68 5.24 12.52
CA LYS A 12 -5.39 5.71 13.07
C LYS A 12 -4.21 5.04 12.35
N GLU A 13 -4.27 3.74 12.12
CA GLU A 13 -3.23 3.00 11.40
C GLU A 13 -3.17 3.39 9.92
N ALA A 14 -4.30 3.70 9.28
CA ALA A 14 -4.35 4.23 7.92
C ALA A 14 -3.60 5.57 7.81
N CYS A 15 -3.80 6.49 8.77
CA CYS A 15 -3.06 7.75 8.83
C CYS A 15 -1.55 7.51 9.04
N SER A 16 -1.18 6.54 9.89
CA SER A 16 0.23 6.13 10.07
C SER A 16 0.83 5.61 8.75
N GLY A 17 0.10 4.73 8.05
CA GLY A 17 0.48 4.23 6.73
C GLY A 17 0.61 5.34 5.68
N LEU A 18 -0.27 6.34 5.71
CA LEU A 18 -0.16 7.54 4.87
C LEU A 18 1.13 8.30 5.14
N ALA A 19 1.46 8.55 6.42
CA ALA A 19 2.67 9.27 6.81
C ALA A 19 3.95 8.51 6.43
N VAL A 20 4.01 7.21 6.73
CA VAL A 20 5.16 6.36 6.37
C VAL A 20 5.30 6.23 4.86
N GLY A 21 4.19 5.96 4.18
CA GLY A 21 4.14 5.77 2.74
C GLY A 21 4.50 7.03 1.96
N THR A 22 4.09 8.22 2.41
CA THR A 22 4.50 9.49 1.79
C THR A 22 5.99 9.74 1.90
N VAL A 23 6.58 9.54 3.09
CA VAL A 23 8.03 9.67 3.30
C VAL A 23 8.79 8.67 2.41
N LEU A 24 8.37 7.41 2.38
CA LEU A 24 8.97 6.39 1.53
C LEU A 24 8.81 6.71 0.05
N GLY A 25 7.62 7.13 -0.38
CA GLY A 25 7.35 7.47 -1.78
C GLY A 25 8.27 8.58 -2.28
N ILE A 26 8.45 9.65 -1.49
CA ILE A 26 9.36 10.75 -1.82
C ILE A 26 10.81 10.26 -1.91
N LEU A 27 11.28 9.50 -0.91
CA LEU A 27 12.64 8.98 -0.87
C LEU A 27 12.92 8.04 -2.05
N VAL A 28 12.08 7.02 -2.24
CA VAL A 28 12.28 5.99 -3.27
C VAL A 28 12.15 6.60 -4.65
N SER A 29 11.17 7.48 -4.91
CA SER A 29 11.04 8.18 -6.18
C SER A 29 12.25 9.07 -6.47
N SER A 30 12.77 9.78 -5.46
CA SER A 30 13.93 10.65 -5.65
C SER A 30 15.19 9.85 -5.97
N ILE A 31 15.41 8.74 -5.26
CA ILE A 31 16.53 7.83 -5.52
C ILE A 31 16.40 7.20 -6.91
N ALA A 32 15.21 6.71 -7.28
CA ALA A 32 14.97 6.11 -8.59
C ALA A 32 15.32 7.07 -9.73
N ASN A 33 14.88 8.33 -9.63
CA ASN A 33 15.13 9.33 -10.66
C ASN A 33 16.59 9.82 -10.68
N GLN A 34 17.16 10.17 -9.52
CA GLN A 34 18.44 10.87 -9.45
C GLN A 34 19.66 9.95 -9.40
N VAL A 35 19.53 8.78 -8.77
CA VAL A 35 20.65 7.85 -8.56
C VAL A 35 20.64 6.75 -9.60
N MET A 36 19.46 6.19 -9.90
CA MET A 36 19.33 5.04 -10.81
C MET A 36 19.05 5.44 -12.27
N GLY A 37 18.81 6.72 -12.55
CA GLY A 37 18.52 7.20 -13.90
C GLY A 37 17.20 6.68 -14.48
N VAL A 38 16.26 6.28 -13.62
CA VAL A 38 14.93 5.83 -14.04
C VAL A 38 14.15 7.02 -14.61
N SER A 39 13.37 6.77 -15.67
CA SER A 39 12.54 7.80 -16.31
C SER A 39 11.63 8.51 -15.29
N ALA A 40 11.47 9.83 -15.44
CA ALA A 40 10.62 10.65 -14.59
C ALA A 40 9.17 10.12 -14.48
N HIS A 41 8.67 9.50 -15.56
CA HIS A 41 7.34 8.88 -15.61
C HIS A 41 7.21 7.73 -14.60
N VAL A 42 8.19 6.82 -14.59
CA VAL A 42 8.20 5.66 -13.68
C VAL A 42 8.41 6.13 -12.24
N SER A 43 9.27 7.14 -12.03
CA SER A 43 9.45 7.76 -10.72
C SER A 43 8.15 8.39 -10.20
N ALA A 44 7.38 9.07 -11.05
CA ALA A 44 6.05 9.60 -10.69
C ALA A 44 5.05 8.50 -10.33
N VAL A 45 5.06 7.36 -11.05
CA VAL A 45 4.25 6.19 -10.69
C VAL A 45 4.60 5.69 -9.30
N VAL A 46 5.89 5.56 -8.98
CA VAL A 46 6.37 5.11 -7.66
C VAL A 46 5.95 6.09 -6.56
N LEU A 47 6.10 7.40 -6.80
CA LEU A 47 5.72 8.45 -5.86
C LEU A 47 4.25 8.37 -5.45
N LEU A 48 3.36 8.03 -6.39
CA LEU A 48 1.92 7.92 -6.15
C LEU A 48 1.53 6.54 -5.60
N THR A 49 2.20 5.48 -6.04
CA THR A 49 1.86 4.10 -5.66
C THR A 49 2.27 3.77 -4.24
N VAL A 50 3.49 4.15 -3.83
CA VAL A 50 4.04 3.75 -2.52
C VAL A 50 3.19 4.27 -1.34
N PRO A 51 2.72 5.54 -1.33
CA PRO A 51 1.81 6.01 -0.28
C PRO A 51 0.49 5.24 -0.26
N LEU A 52 -0.11 5.00 -1.42
CA LEU A 52 -1.38 4.28 -1.54
C LEU A 52 -1.27 2.86 -1.00
N VAL A 53 -0.24 2.12 -1.44
CA VAL A 53 -0.01 0.74 -1.01
C VAL A 53 0.32 0.67 0.48
N SER A 54 1.02 1.67 1.03
CA SER A 54 1.29 1.72 2.47
C SER A 54 0.03 1.87 3.31
N VAL A 55 -0.93 2.69 2.86
CA VAL A 55 -2.25 2.81 3.50
C VAL A 55 -3.02 1.50 3.41
N LEU A 56 -3.06 0.89 2.22
CA LEU A 56 -3.73 -0.40 2.01
C LEU A 56 -3.11 -1.48 2.93
N ALA A 57 -1.78 -1.54 3.01
CA ALA A 57 -1.10 -2.47 3.90
C ALA A 57 -1.43 -2.22 5.39
N ALA A 58 -1.42 -0.96 5.85
CA ALA A 58 -1.75 -0.63 7.23
C ALA A 58 -3.22 -0.93 7.60
N THR A 59 -4.14 -0.65 6.68
CA THR A 59 -5.56 -0.97 6.85
C THR A 59 -5.82 -2.47 6.86
N LEU A 60 -5.21 -3.22 5.93
CA LEU A 60 -5.30 -4.68 5.90
C LEU A 60 -4.70 -5.27 7.17
N ALA A 61 -3.51 -4.83 7.57
CA ALA A 61 -2.82 -5.33 8.77
C ALA A 61 -3.61 -5.12 10.06
N SER A 62 -4.25 -3.96 10.20
CA SER A 62 -5.07 -3.67 11.37
C SER A 62 -6.43 -4.37 11.34
N ALA A 63 -6.99 -4.67 10.16
CA ALA A 63 -8.27 -5.35 10.01
C ALA A 63 -8.18 -6.89 10.11
N LEU A 64 -7.07 -7.48 9.64
CA LEU A 64 -6.94 -8.93 9.47
C LEU A 64 -7.14 -9.73 10.77
N PRO A 65 -6.63 -9.31 11.95
CA PRO A 65 -6.86 -10.03 13.20
C PRO A 65 -8.34 -10.08 13.58
N PHE A 66 -9.10 -9.01 13.34
CA PHE A 66 -10.55 -8.97 13.60
C PHE A 66 -11.30 -9.90 12.65
N LEU A 67 -10.89 -9.97 11.39
CA LEU A 67 -11.48 -10.87 10.40
C LEU A 67 -11.20 -12.34 10.72
N CYS A 68 -9.96 -12.68 11.13
CA CYS A 68 -9.61 -14.03 11.54
C CYS A 68 -10.43 -14.49 12.76
N VAL A 69 -10.55 -13.64 13.79
CA VAL A 69 -11.37 -13.95 14.97
C VAL A 69 -12.84 -14.12 14.60
N ALA A 70 -13.37 -13.28 13.69
CA ALA A 70 -14.75 -13.40 13.21
C ALA A 70 -15.02 -14.71 12.44
N LEU A 71 -14.00 -15.25 11.76
CA LEU A 71 -14.06 -16.52 11.03
C LEU A 71 -13.70 -17.74 11.90
N GLY A 72 -13.36 -17.55 13.18
CA GLY A 72 -12.95 -18.62 14.08
C GLY A 72 -11.55 -19.20 13.77
N LEU A 73 -10.73 -18.45 13.05
CA LEU A 73 -9.37 -18.83 12.65
C LEU A 73 -8.33 -18.24 13.63
N ASP A 74 -7.20 -18.94 13.82
CA ASP A 74 -6.09 -18.41 14.61
C ASP A 74 -5.32 -17.32 13.83
N PRO A 75 -5.41 -16.05 14.25
CA PRO A 75 -4.73 -14.96 13.56
C PRO A 75 -3.20 -15.11 13.57
N THR A 76 -2.63 -15.78 14.58
CA THR A 76 -1.17 -15.88 14.74
C THR A 76 -0.53 -16.69 13.62
N VAL A 77 -1.24 -17.73 13.14
CA VAL A 77 -0.74 -18.64 12.10
C VAL A 77 -1.02 -18.10 10.72
N ILE A 78 -2.19 -17.49 10.50
CA ILE A 78 -2.66 -17.11 9.17
C ILE A 78 -2.26 -15.68 8.80
N ALA A 79 -2.14 -14.77 9.78
CA ALA A 79 -2.01 -13.36 9.46
C ALA A 79 -0.73 -13.04 8.70
N ALA A 80 0.42 -13.58 9.12
CA ALA A 80 1.69 -13.32 8.45
C ALA A 80 1.70 -13.71 6.95
N PRO A 81 1.36 -14.95 6.54
CA PRO A 81 1.32 -15.32 5.13
C PRO A 81 0.15 -14.69 4.35
N ALA A 82 -1.00 -14.47 4.99
CA ALA A 82 -2.12 -13.80 4.32
C ALA A 82 -1.79 -12.33 4.00
N MET A 83 -1.18 -11.63 4.96
CA MET A 83 -0.76 -10.23 4.81
C MET A 83 0.13 -10.02 3.59
N THR A 84 1.19 -10.81 3.47
CA THR A 84 2.16 -10.63 2.37
C THR A 84 1.52 -10.92 1.02
N SER A 85 0.67 -11.93 0.92
CA SER A 85 -0.08 -12.26 -0.32
C SER A 85 -1.06 -11.16 -0.72
N PHE A 86 -1.89 -10.68 0.23
CA PHE A 86 -2.86 -9.62 -0.06
C PHE A 86 -2.15 -8.31 -0.44
N VAL A 87 -1.10 -7.93 0.29
CA VAL A 87 -0.33 -6.72 -0.02
C VAL A 87 0.39 -6.84 -1.36
N ASP A 88 0.88 -8.03 -1.74
CA ASP A 88 1.52 -8.25 -3.03
C ASP A 88 0.53 -8.07 -4.20
N VAL A 89 -0.61 -8.77 -4.14
CA VAL A 89 -1.64 -8.68 -5.18
C VAL A 89 -2.21 -7.26 -5.29
N THR A 90 -2.58 -6.65 -4.16
CA THR A 90 -3.13 -5.28 -4.16
C THR A 90 -2.09 -4.24 -4.52
N GLY A 91 -0.83 -4.45 -4.15
CA GLY A 91 0.30 -3.59 -4.48
C GLY A 91 0.58 -3.56 -5.97
N LEU A 92 0.68 -4.73 -6.61
CA LEU A 92 0.88 -4.84 -8.05
C LEU A 92 -0.31 -4.28 -8.84
N LEU A 93 -1.54 -4.59 -8.43
CA LEU A 93 -2.73 -4.01 -9.07
C LEU A 93 -2.74 -2.48 -8.98
N SER A 94 -2.44 -1.92 -7.80
CA SER A 94 -2.36 -0.47 -7.62
C SER A 94 -1.27 0.15 -8.49
N TYR A 95 -0.09 -0.49 -8.54
CA TYR A 95 1.02 -0.05 -9.38
C TYR A 95 0.63 0.01 -10.85
N PHE A 96 0.07 -1.07 -11.41
CA PHE A 96 -0.27 -1.12 -12.83
C PHE A 96 -1.42 -0.17 -13.20
N LEU A 97 -2.40 0.01 -12.32
CA LEU A 97 -3.50 0.96 -12.55
C LEU A 97 -3.00 2.41 -12.55
N ILE A 98 -2.12 2.76 -11.60
CA ILE A 98 -1.49 4.08 -11.54
C ILE A 98 -0.56 4.26 -12.74
N ALA A 99 0.25 3.25 -13.08
CA ALA A 99 1.13 3.30 -14.25
C ALA A 99 0.33 3.58 -15.52
N GLN A 100 -0.77 2.86 -15.74
CA GLN A 100 -1.62 3.10 -16.90
C GLN A 100 -2.18 4.53 -16.91
N THR A 101 -2.65 5.02 -15.76
CA THR A 101 -3.23 6.36 -15.65
C THR A 101 -2.18 7.45 -15.89
N VAL A 102 -1.00 7.31 -15.29
CA VAL A 102 0.12 8.25 -15.42
C VAL A 102 0.63 8.26 -16.86
N PHE A 103 0.93 7.11 -17.45
CA PHE A 103 1.46 7.05 -18.82
C PHE A 103 0.49 7.64 -19.84
N LYS A 104 -0.81 7.33 -19.72
CA LYS A 104 -1.85 7.97 -20.54
C LYS A 104 -1.88 9.48 -20.35
N ALA A 105 -1.77 9.98 -19.12
CA ALA A 105 -1.74 11.42 -18.84
C ALA A 105 -0.54 12.13 -19.50
N PHE A 106 0.58 11.42 -19.66
CA PHE A 106 1.76 11.90 -20.38
C PHE A 106 1.70 11.68 -21.91
N GLY A 107 0.57 11.20 -22.44
CA GLY A 107 0.41 10.93 -23.87
C GLY A 107 1.22 9.73 -24.39
N LEU A 108 1.72 8.89 -23.48
CA LEU A 108 2.38 7.64 -23.81
C LEU A 108 1.32 6.54 -23.87
N GLU A 109 1.05 6.03 -25.06
CA GLU A 109 0.25 4.81 -25.21
C GLU A 109 1.10 3.61 -24.75
N LEU A 110 0.57 2.84 -23.80
CA LEU A 110 1.13 1.57 -23.32
C LEU A 110 0.61 0.41 -24.17
#